data_AF-A0A8S9UW40-F1
#
_entry.id   AF-A0A8S9UW40-F1
#
_cell.length_a   1.000
_cell.length_b   1.000
_cell.length_c   1.000
_cell.angle_alpha   90.00
_cell.angle_beta   90.00
_cell.angle_gamma   90.00
#
_symmetry.space_group_name_H-M   'P 1'
#
loop_
_entity.id
_entity.type
_entity.pdbx_description
1 polymer ?
#
loop_
_entity_poly.entity_id
_entity_poly.type
_entity_poly.pdbx_seq_one_letter_code
_entity_poly.pdbx_strand_id
1 'polypeptide(L)'
;MTDGQLPAGFQSFDTPLNLYDYEFCITNLREVPDDLDLKWLSGSYVILEYSELQTVPSALLRIMPPYFSLSGNPISELPPEIFEIEGLTDLGIGDTNVRQLPQNVTRLSSTLTSIYIERTSISYLWMWTQEILGRRSIRRVPERFVPAEHHIVMIWRKH
;
A
#
# COMPACT_ATOMS: atom_id res chain seq x y z
N MET A 1 0.16 -16.94 10.41
CA MET A 1 -1.31 -17.03 10.42
C MET A 1 -1.76 -18.46 10.16
N THR A 2 -2.94 -18.85 10.63
CA THR A 2 -3.52 -20.18 10.35
C THR A 2 -4.02 -20.21 8.92
N ASP A 3 -3.58 -21.20 8.14
CA ASP A 3 -3.97 -21.42 6.74
C ASP A 3 -3.81 -20.22 5.79
N GLY A 4 -2.98 -19.24 6.17
CA GLY A 4 -2.74 -18.02 5.38
C GLY A 4 -3.90 -17.02 5.41
N GLN A 5 -4.77 -17.09 6.42
CA GLN A 5 -5.92 -16.20 6.59
C GLN A 5 -5.72 -15.24 7.76
N LEU A 6 -6.33 -14.06 7.69
CA LEU A 6 -6.35 -13.12 8.81
C LEU A 6 -6.83 -13.79 10.11
N PRO A 7 -6.25 -13.48 11.30
CA PRO A 7 -6.75 -14.03 12.55
C PRO A 7 -8.20 -13.58 12.81
N ALA A 8 -9.02 -14.47 13.40
CA ALA A 8 -10.46 -14.22 13.58
C ALA A 8 -10.79 -12.90 14.31
N GLY A 9 -9.94 -12.46 15.24
CA GLY A 9 -10.12 -11.17 15.94
C GLY A 9 -10.09 -9.96 15.00
N PHE A 10 -9.32 -10.01 13.92
CA PHE A 10 -9.28 -8.96 12.89
C PHE A 10 -10.38 -9.09 11.83
N GLN A 11 -11.21 -10.12 11.93
CA GLN A 11 -12.38 -10.33 11.08
C GLN A 11 -13.70 -10.05 11.81
N SER A 12 -13.64 -9.60 13.07
CA SER A 12 -14.80 -9.28 13.90
C SER A 12 -15.39 -7.90 13.57
N PHE A 13 -16.70 -7.72 13.80
CA PHE A 13 -17.34 -6.41 13.81
C PHE A 13 -17.09 -5.63 15.11
N ASP A 14 -16.59 -6.30 16.15
CA ASP A 14 -16.27 -5.69 17.45
C ASP A 14 -14.86 -5.08 17.48
N THR A 15 -14.41 -4.50 16.35
CA THR A 15 -13.12 -3.82 16.29
C THR A 15 -13.11 -2.61 17.23
N PRO A 16 -12.04 -2.40 18.03
CA PRO A 16 -11.95 -1.24 18.90
C PRO A 16 -12.09 0.06 18.11
N LEU A 17 -12.91 1.01 18.59
CA LEU A 17 -13.17 2.29 17.91
C LEU A 17 -11.91 3.12 17.59
N ASN A 18 -10.79 2.83 18.27
CA ASN A 18 -9.52 3.53 18.10
C ASN A 18 -8.47 2.71 17.31
N LEU A 19 -8.83 1.55 16.77
CA LEU A 19 -7.92 0.76 15.94
C LEU A 19 -8.04 1.24 14.48
N TYR A 20 -7.14 2.13 14.09
CA TYR A 20 -7.05 2.71 12.75
C TYR A 20 -5.73 2.39 12.05
N ASP A 21 -4.87 1.58 12.66
CA ASP A 21 -3.53 1.27 12.17
C ASP A 21 -3.36 -0.25 12.14
N TYR A 22 -3.32 -0.82 10.93
CA TYR A 22 -3.27 -2.26 10.69
C TYR A 22 -1.94 -2.64 10.03
N GLU A 23 -1.04 -3.18 10.84
CA GLU A 23 0.28 -3.61 10.40
C GLU A 23 0.44 -5.13 10.53
N PHE A 24 0.69 -5.79 9.40
CA PHE A 24 1.05 -7.20 9.32
C PHE A 24 2.29 -7.34 8.45
N CYS A 25 3.43 -7.54 9.09
CA CYS A 25 4.72 -7.68 8.42
C CYS A 25 5.26 -9.09 8.62
N ILE A 26 5.83 -9.68 7.57
CA ILE A 26 6.49 -11.00 7.64
C ILE A 26 5.48 -12.06 8.09
N THR A 27 4.51 -12.35 7.24
CA THR A 27 3.46 -13.34 7.51
C THR A 27 3.28 -14.30 6.34
N ASN A 28 2.47 -15.34 6.52
CA ASN A 28 2.03 -16.21 5.42
C ASN A 28 0.63 -15.82 4.91
N LEU A 29 0.18 -14.58 5.12
CA LEU A 29 -1.14 -14.11 4.70
C LEU A 29 -1.28 -14.17 3.17
N ARG A 30 -2.29 -14.88 2.67
CA ARG A 30 -2.57 -15.09 1.24
C ARG A 30 -3.82 -14.37 0.76
N GLU A 31 -4.78 -14.19 1.66
CA GLU A 31 -6.06 -13.59 1.36
C GLU A 31 -6.63 -12.87 2.57
N VAL A 32 -7.45 -11.86 2.31
CA VAL A 32 -8.29 -11.22 3.32
C VAL A 32 -9.77 -11.40 2.92
N PRO A 33 -10.71 -11.42 3.87
CA PRO A 33 -12.13 -11.48 3.56
C PRO A 33 -12.58 -10.31 2.67
N ASP A 34 -13.49 -10.58 1.74
CA ASP A 34 -14.04 -9.56 0.84
C ASP A 34 -14.87 -8.49 1.57
N ASP A 35 -15.33 -8.76 2.79
CA ASP A 35 -16.10 -7.84 3.61
C ASP A 35 -15.25 -7.09 4.65
N LEU A 36 -13.91 -7.12 4.52
CA LEU A 36 -13.01 -6.50 5.50
C LEU A 36 -13.25 -5.00 5.64
N ASP A 37 -13.65 -4.32 4.58
CA ASP A 37 -14.00 -2.89 4.58
C ASP A 37 -15.25 -2.55 5.41
N LEU A 38 -16.08 -3.54 5.75
CA LEU A 38 -17.20 -3.37 6.68
C LEU A 38 -16.77 -3.49 8.15
N LYS A 39 -15.55 -3.99 8.39
CA LYS A 39 -15.01 -4.33 9.72
C LYS A 39 -13.92 -3.35 10.13
N TRP A 40 -13.01 -3.00 9.23
CA TRP A 40 -11.96 -2.04 9.50
C TRP A 40 -12.46 -0.62 9.22
N LEU A 41 -12.03 0.34 10.04
CA LEU A 41 -12.45 1.72 9.90
C LEU A 41 -11.97 2.30 8.55
N SER A 42 -12.86 2.98 7.81
CA SER A 42 -12.44 3.69 6.61
C SER A 42 -11.41 4.78 6.93
N GLY A 43 -10.38 4.92 6.09
CA GLY A 43 -9.25 5.82 6.31
C GLY A 43 -8.15 5.24 7.21
N SER A 44 -8.24 3.96 7.58
CA SER A 44 -7.20 3.29 8.35
C SER A 44 -5.89 3.16 7.57
N TYR A 45 -4.77 3.19 8.27
CA TYR A 45 -3.47 2.83 7.72
C TYR A 45 -3.43 1.31 7.52
N VAL A 46 -2.95 0.89 6.35
CA VAL A 46 -2.91 -0.53 5.97
C VAL A 46 -1.52 -0.85 5.47
N ILE A 47 -0.77 -1.62 6.26
CA ILE A 47 0.57 -2.08 5.95
C ILE A 47 0.56 -3.60 6.01
N LEU A 48 0.47 -4.26 4.85
CA LEU A 48 0.55 -5.71 4.71
C LEU A 48 1.81 -6.05 3.93
N GLU A 49 2.95 -6.12 4.61
CA GLU A 49 4.25 -6.28 3.96
C GLU A 49 4.84 -7.69 4.15
N TYR A 50 5.68 -8.10 3.20
CA TYR A 50 6.40 -9.38 3.22
C TYR A 50 5.47 -10.56 3.57
N SER A 51 4.36 -10.65 2.86
CA SER A 51 3.37 -11.71 2.99
C SER A 51 3.22 -12.48 1.67
N GLU A 52 2.17 -13.28 1.52
CA GLU A 52 1.96 -14.17 0.37
C GLU A 52 0.78 -13.71 -0.53
N LEU A 53 0.39 -12.43 -0.49
CA LEU A 53 -0.68 -11.88 -1.33
C LEU A 53 -0.25 -11.92 -2.81
N GLN A 54 -1.03 -12.60 -3.66
CA GLN A 54 -0.73 -12.71 -5.10
C GLN A 54 -1.40 -11.62 -5.94
N THR A 55 -2.44 -10.99 -5.39
CA THR A 55 -3.21 -9.90 -5.99
C THR A 55 -3.54 -8.87 -4.92
N VAL A 56 -3.89 -7.65 -5.33
CA VAL A 56 -4.42 -6.64 -4.41
C VAL A 56 -5.87 -6.99 -4.05
N PRO A 57 -6.21 -7.32 -2.80
CA PRO A 57 -7.59 -7.62 -2.42
C PRO A 57 -8.46 -6.36 -2.49
N SER A 58 -9.62 -6.48 -3.14
CA SER A 58 -10.51 -5.33 -3.38
C SER A 58 -11.02 -4.67 -2.09
N ALA A 59 -11.17 -5.46 -1.01
CA ALA A 59 -11.58 -4.96 0.30
C ALA A 59 -10.60 -3.91 0.84
N LEU A 60 -9.30 -4.08 0.61
CA LEU A 60 -8.31 -3.10 1.08
C LEU A 60 -8.41 -1.76 0.37
N LEU A 61 -8.87 -1.75 -0.89
CA LEU A 61 -9.11 -0.52 -1.64
C LEU A 61 -10.31 0.26 -1.08
N ARG A 62 -11.37 -0.46 -0.68
CA ARG A 62 -12.59 0.12 -0.11
C ARG A 62 -12.40 0.67 1.30
N ILE A 63 -11.35 0.27 2.01
CA ILE A 63 -10.95 0.89 3.28
C ILE A 63 -10.52 2.35 3.06
N MET A 64 -10.12 2.73 1.85
CA MET A 64 -9.62 4.07 1.52
C MET A 64 -8.39 4.48 2.35
N PRO A 65 -7.32 3.66 2.37
CA PRO A 65 -6.15 3.94 3.19
C PRO A 65 -5.39 5.19 2.71
N PRO A 66 -5.06 6.13 3.61
CA PRO A 66 -4.16 7.24 3.28
C PRO A 66 -2.71 6.77 3.16
N TYR A 67 -2.30 5.77 3.94
CA TYR A 67 -1.02 5.08 3.83
C TYR A 67 -1.29 3.61 3.52
N PHE A 68 -0.84 3.16 2.35
CA PHE A 68 -1.09 1.80 1.89
C PHE A 68 0.21 1.15 1.43
N SER A 69 0.64 0.08 2.09
CA SER A 69 1.80 -0.70 1.65
C SER A 69 1.45 -2.16 1.49
N LEU A 70 1.80 -2.70 0.33
CA LEU A 70 1.75 -4.11 -0.02
C LEU A 70 3.14 -4.64 -0.40
N SER A 71 4.19 -3.94 0.04
CA SER A 71 5.56 -4.23 -0.36
C SER A 71 6.00 -5.64 0.06
N GLY A 72 6.82 -6.31 -0.74
CA GLY A 72 7.31 -7.66 -0.42
C GLY A 72 6.27 -8.78 -0.58
N ASN A 73 5.10 -8.50 -1.18
CA ASN A 73 4.15 -9.54 -1.57
C ASN A 73 4.40 -9.99 -3.02
N PRO A 74 4.11 -11.26 -3.37
CA PRO A 74 4.28 -11.78 -4.73
C PRO A 74 3.24 -11.26 -5.75
N ILE A 75 2.71 -10.05 -5.55
CA ILE A 75 1.73 -9.39 -6.42
C ILE A 75 2.32 -9.19 -7.81
N SER A 76 1.63 -9.65 -8.84
CA SER A 76 2.09 -9.56 -10.24
C SER A 76 1.40 -8.47 -11.05
N GLU A 77 0.20 -8.07 -10.64
CA GLU A 77 -0.64 -7.09 -11.32
C GLU A 77 -1.28 -6.13 -10.31
N LEU A 78 -1.46 -4.87 -10.72
CA LEU A 78 -2.09 -3.84 -9.92
C LEU A 78 -3.40 -3.37 -10.59
N PRO A 79 -4.53 -3.38 -9.85
CA PRO A 79 -5.75 -2.74 -10.33
C PRO A 79 -5.53 -1.21 -10.44
N PRO A 80 -6.01 -0.51 -11.50
CA PRO A 80 -5.91 0.95 -11.59
C PRO A 80 -6.50 1.66 -10.38
N GLU A 81 -7.53 1.09 -9.76
CA GLU A 81 -8.24 1.61 -8.59
C GLU A 81 -7.31 1.88 -7.40
N ILE A 82 -6.17 1.18 -7.28
CA ILE A 82 -5.19 1.45 -6.21
C ILE A 82 -4.63 2.88 -6.27
N PHE A 83 -4.56 3.47 -7.47
CA PHE A 83 -4.10 4.85 -7.67
C PHE A 83 -5.25 5.87 -7.59
N GLU A 84 -6.49 5.40 -7.51
CA GLU A 84 -7.71 6.22 -7.49
C GLU A 84 -8.31 6.38 -6.09
N ILE A 85 -7.68 5.77 -5.07
CA ILE A 85 -8.11 5.85 -3.68
C ILE A 85 -8.10 7.31 -3.20
N GLU A 86 -9.27 7.87 -2.89
CA GLU A 86 -9.38 9.20 -2.31
C GLU A 86 -8.73 9.24 -0.93
N GLY A 87 -7.89 10.24 -0.68
CA GLY A 87 -7.15 10.39 0.58
C GLY A 87 -5.81 9.67 0.62
N LEU A 88 -5.50 8.78 -0.34
CA LEU A 88 -4.19 8.13 -0.46
C LEU A 88 -3.07 9.16 -0.63
N THR A 89 -2.06 9.15 0.24
CA THR A 89 -0.88 10.03 0.17
C THR A 89 0.37 9.26 -0.25
N ASP A 90 0.49 8.02 0.22
CA ASP A 90 1.69 7.20 0.07
C ASP A 90 1.31 5.75 -0.26
N LEU A 91 1.89 5.22 -1.35
CA LEU A 91 1.66 3.86 -1.82
C LEU A 91 2.97 3.08 -1.91
N GLY A 92 3.10 2.01 -1.12
CA GLY A 92 4.18 1.05 -1.17
C GLY A 92 3.83 -0.20 -1.97
N ILE A 93 4.55 -0.45 -3.06
CA ILE A 93 4.45 -1.66 -3.90
C ILE A 93 5.84 -2.18 -4.27
N GLY A 94 6.86 -1.82 -3.48
CA GLY A 94 8.23 -2.26 -3.66
C GLY A 94 8.35 -3.76 -3.44
N ASP A 95 9.38 -4.37 -4.03
CA ASP A 95 9.67 -5.80 -3.83
C ASP A 95 8.48 -6.72 -4.19
N THR A 96 7.69 -6.30 -5.17
CA THR A 96 6.59 -7.09 -5.76
C THR A 96 7.01 -7.64 -7.13
N ASN A 97 6.25 -8.60 -7.64
CA ASN A 97 6.43 -9.15 -8.99
C ASN A 97 5.85 -8.26 -10.10
N VAL A 98 5.40 -7.04 -9.77
CA VAL A 98 4.81 -6.10 -10.72
C VAL A 98 5.84 -5.68 -11.75
N ARG A 99 5.46 -5.81 -13.03
CA ARG A 99 6.32 -5.45 -14.18
C ARG A 99 5.92 -4.15 -14.85
N GLN A 100 4.66 -3.74 -14.67
CA GLN A 100 4.13 -2.51 -15.23
C GLN A 100 3.06 -1.93 -14.31
N LEU A 101 2.99 -0.61 -14.27
CA LEU A 101 1.84 0.09 -13.69
C LEU A 101 0.63 -0.06 -14.62
N PRO A 102 -0.61 0.16 -14.16
CA PRO A 102 -1.78 0.16 -15.02
C PRO A 102 -1.79 1.40 -15.94
N GLN A 103 -2.15 1.19 -17.21
CA GLN A 103 -2.25 2.28 -18.20
C GLN A 103 -3.48 3.16 -17.97
N ASN A 104 -4.56 2.57 -17.46
CA ASN A 104 -5.91 3.17 -17.42
C ASN A 104 -6.28 3.70 -16.03
N VAL A 105 -5.45 4.58 -15.46
CA VAL A 105 -5.85 5.35 -14.28
C VAL A 105 -6.67 6.55 -14.76
N THR A 106 -7.96 6.55 -14.45
CA THR A 106 -8.95 7.52 -14.93
C THR A 106 -9.11 8.69 -13.98
N ARG A 107 -9.04 8.44 -12.67
CA ARG A 107 -9.19 9.45 -11.62
C ARG A 107 -8.10 9.30 -10.57
N LEU A 108 -6.89 9.71 -10.95
CA LEU A 108 -5.76 9.71 -10.04
C LEU A 108 -6.11 10.44 -8.73
N SER A 109 -5.85 9.80 -7.60
CA SER A 109 -6.03 10.38 -6.27
C SER A 109 -5.34 11.73 -6.20
N SER A 110 -6.02 12.80 -5.79
CA SER A 110 -5.47 14.16 -5.75
C SER A 110 -4.42 14.36 -4.64
N THR A 111 -4.42 13.47 -3.64
CA THR A 111 -3.54 13.52 -2.46
C THR A 111 -2.27 12.70 -2.62
N LEU A 112 -2.20 11.80 -3.61
CA LEU A 112 -1.08 10.88 -3.78
C LEU A 112 0.20 11.64 -4.15
N THR A 113 1.22 11.57 -3.29
CA THR A 113 2.50 12.27 -3.46
C THR A 113 3.70 11.35 -3.63
N SER A 114 3.57 10.11 -3.15
CA SER A 114 4.66 9.15 -3.14
C SER A 114 4.19 7.79 -3.61
N ILE A 115 4.93 7.20 -4.54
CA ILE A 115 4.84 5.77 -4.86
C ILE A 115 6.24 5.19 -4.68
N TYR A 116 6.33 4.12 -3.90
CA TYR A 116 7.54 3.36 -3.64
C TYR A 116 7.50 2.08 -4.48
N ILE A 117 8.41 1.98 -5.44
CA ILE A 117 8.48 0.90 -6.45
C ILE A 117 9.86 0.23 -6.49
N GLU A 118 10.68 0.43 -5.45
CA GLU A 118 12.01 -0.15 -5.36
C GLU A 118 11.96 -1.67 -5.49
N ARG A 119 12.99 -2.25 -6.10
CA ARG A 119 13.11 -3.70 -6.31
C ARG A 119 11.93 -4.32 -7.07
N THR A 120 11.21 -3.54 -7.89
CA THR A 120 10.26 -4.05 -8.89
C THR A 120 10.92 -4.15 -10.28
N SER A 121 10.22 -4.74 -11.25
CA SER A 121 10.66 -4.77 -12.65
C SER A 121 10.04 -3.65 -13.50
N ILE A 122 9.43 -2.64 -12.87
CA ILE A 122 8.79 -1.53 -13.58
C ILE A 122 9.86 -0.66 -14.26
N SER A 123 9.88 -0.70 -15.60
CA SER A 123 10.81 0.08 -16.41
C SER A 123 10.13 1.22 -17.19
N TYR A 124 8.80 1.30 -17.13
CA TYR A 124 8.00 2.28 -17.86
C TYR A 124 6.96 2.93 -16.94
N LEU A 125 6.80 4.25 -17.07
CA LEU A 125 5.84 5.04 -16.32
C LEU A 125 4.84 5.67 -17.28
N TRP A 126 3.54 5.49 -17.02
CA TRP A 126 2.45 6.03 -17.84
C TRP A 126 2.25 7.53 -17.63
N MET A 127 1.54 8.21 -18.52
CA MET A 127 1.36 9.67 -18.47
C MET A 127 0.81 10.20 -17.14
N TRP A 128 -0.11 9.46 -16.50
CA TRP A 128 -0.68 9.88 -15.21
C TRP A 128 0.37 9.98 -14.11
N THR A 129 1.49 9.24 -14.17
CA THR A 129 2.53 9.31 -13.13
C THR A 129 3.24 10.65 -13.11
N GLN A 130 3.23 11.39 -14.23
CA GLN A 130 3.82 12.72 -14.33
C GLN A 130 3.14 13.71 -13.39
N GLU A 131 1.83 13.54 -13.16
CA GLU A 131 1.10 14.38 -12.22
C GLU A 131 1.64 14.22 -10.79
N ILE A 132 1.92 12.99 -10.37
CA ILE A 132 2.50 12.70 -9.04
C ILE A 132 3.90 13.30 -8.92
N LEU A 133 4.74 13.11 -9.94
CA LEU A 133 6.09 13.68 -9.95
C LEU A 133 6.07 15.21 -9.86
N GLY A 134 5.08 15.85 -10.49
CA GLY A 134 4.86 17.29 -10.42
C GLY A 134 4.36 17.81 -9.06
N ARG A 135 3.70 16.97 -8.25
CA ARG A 135 3.20 17.34 -6.90
C ARG A 135 4.30 17.49 -5.86
N ARG A 136 5.53 17.05 -6.14
CA ARG A 136 6.67 17.16 -5.22
C ARG A 136 7.17 18.61 -5.09
N SER A 137 6.43 19.42 -4.35
CA SER A 137 6.90 20.67 -3.73
C SER A 137 6.79 20.54 -2.21
N ILE A 138 7.96 20.36 -1.57
CA ILE A 138 8.26 20.44 -0.13
C ILE A 138 7.16 19.93 0.81
N ARG A 139 7.15 18.63 1.09
CA ARG A 139 6.68 18.13 2.39
C ARG A 139 7.87 17.54 3.14
N ARG A 140 8.22 18.16 4.27
CA ARG A 140 8.95 17.47 5.33
C ARG A 140 8.09 16.27 5.70
N VAL A 141 8.65 15.07 5.57
CA VAL A 141 8.15 13.89 6.27
C VAL A 141 7.96 14.29 7.74
N PRO A 142 6.78 14.13 8.37
CA PRO A 142 6.66 14.29 9.81
C PRO A 142 7.66 13.33 10.47
N GLU A 143 8.54 13.84 11.33
CA GLU A 143 9.62 13.11 12.04
C GLU A 143 9.11 12.03 13.02
N ARG A 144 7.90 11.50 12.84
CA ARG A 144 7.34 10.45 13.69
C ARG A 144 6.81 9.33 12.83
N PHE A 145 7.72 8.48 12.39
CA PHE A 145 7.58 7.02 12.37
C PHE A 145 9.00 6.47 12.18
N VAL A 146 9.72 6.39 13.30
CA VAL A 146 10.97 5.64 13.41
C VAL A 146 10.63 4.38 14.20
N PRO A 147 10.42 3.21 13.58
CA PRO A 147 10.64 1.97 14.28
C PRO A 147 12.14 1.90 14.57
N ALA A 148 12.46 1.57 15.82
CA ALA A 148 13.82 1.52 16.32
C ALA A 148 14.70 0.60 15.46
N GLU A 149 15.79 1.20 14.99
CA GLU A 149 17.09 0.60 14.65
C GLU A 149 17.24 -0.28 13.39
N HIS A 150 18.27 0.12 12.63
CA HIS A 150 18.93 -0.57 11.53
C HIS A 150 18.23 -0.54 10.15
N HIS A 151 18.53 0.51 9.36
CA HIS A 151 19.34 0.43 8.13
C HIS A 151 19.03 1.57 7.13
N ILE A 152 20.03 2.42 6.91
CA ILE A 152 20.43 3.10 5.66
C ILE A 152 19.28 3.56 4.74
N VAL A 153 18.96 4.86 4.82
CA VAL A 153 18.30 5.60 3.74
C VAL A 153 19.35 5.86 2.64
N MET A 154 19.33 5.07 1.56
CA MET A 154 20.06 5.40 0.34
C MET A 154 19.12 6.12 -0.64
N ILE A 155 19.23 7.45 -0.68
CA ILE A 155 18.75 8.25 -1.82
C ILE A 155 19.83 8.17 -2.90
N TRP A 156 19.53 7.55 -4.04
CA TRP A 156 20.42 7.52 -5.20
C TRP A 156 20.69 8.93 -5.75
N ARG A 157 21.97 9.25 -6.00
CA ARG A 157 22.36 10.17 -7.08
C ARG A 157 23.24 9.40 -8.06
N LYS A 158 22.77 9.29 -9.32
CA LYS A 158 23.63 8.95 -10.46
C LYS A 158 24.52 10.16 -10.78
N HIS A 159 25.84 9.96 -10.76
CA HIS A 159 26.73 10.26 -11.88
C HIS A 159 27.83 9.21 -11.89
#